data_AF-A0A6J6KH92-F1
#
_entry.id   AF-A0A6J6KH92-F1
#
_cell.length_a   1.000
_cell.length_b   1.000
_cell.length_c   1.000
_cell.angle_alpha   90.00
_cell.angle_beta   90.00
_cell.angle_gamma   90.00
#
_symmetry.space_group_name_H-M   'P 1'
#
loop_
_entity.id
_entity.type
_entity.pdbx_description
1 polymer ?
#
loop_
_entity_poly.entity_id
_entity_poly.type
_entity_poly.pdbx_seq_one_letter_code
_entity_poly.pdbx_strand_id
1 'polypeptide(L)'
;MFKKLAASCIAAILVMSLTPISASAAKVGASCSKLGQVQTSGSKKLICIKKGSKKVWGEVKTAAYKPKGWNLSHCDTDPGLKGFANDFQVFMRSQSRCVGPMVVPDSKMPAVKPVSVIDSATSLSNVELCKARHTSNPRAWKGFPSPGMEQDFMLNRHPSPNTVMQVIPIFSSDAPKTNKTPDQDYKFYFDFVKKYYAQINDGPGKLDLRIPDQYIEFKQKIEPYAVHHGNDGPVNQKFFQDVIDTVDSKFDFSTINYVLVVVPGGTPSGIISQQGVGRVLTNEGPIYNISTAQPATVTAANNTTDISLASPSMWIHEFYHPGINLGDNYGAKSSSYDANRGMGDWGLMSQNNGDLLAWQKWFLGFLQDSQVRCVTGGNAATQHWLAPSSIKTSLSKMVVIPLSQSKVIVVESIRAVGLSYKYSKVRTGALVYTVDASDTSHNFGYLVMYPDNRRPSIGSLKMEDASLKLGESLTIEGLKITNVEWGDFGDVIRVEPAK
;
A
#
# COMPACT_ATOMS: atom_id res chain seq x y z
N MET A 1 42.08 -5.52 -88.62
CA MET A 1 43.00 -6.44 -87.92
C MET A 1 43.27 -5.90 -86.53
N PHE A 2 42.88 -6.65 -85.48
CA PHE A 2 43.29 -6.59 -84.05
C PHE A 2 43.26 -5.22 -83.31
N LYS A 3 42.75 -5.03 -82.09
CA LYS A 3 42.06 -5.83 -81.06
C LYS A 3 41.51 -4.80 -80.05
N LYS A 4 40.27 -5.04 -79.57
CA LYS A 4 39.58 -4.65 -78.31
C LYS A 4 40.24 -3.60 -77.38
N LEU A 5 39.43 -2.68 -76.85
CA LEU A 5 39.13 -2.62 -75.40
C LEU A 5 37.98 -1.64 -75.11
N ALA A 6 36.97 -2.15 -74.38
CA ALA A 6 35.85 -1.38 -73.86
C ALA A 6 36.29 -0.57 -72.64
N ALA A 7 35.95 0.72 -72.60
CA ALA A 7 36.13 1.58 -71.44
C ALA A 7 34.76 1.85 -70.80
N SER A 8 34.58 1.33 -69.59
CA SER A 8 33.43 1.56 -68.73
C SER A 8 33.65 2.87 -67.96
N CYS A 9 32.77 3.87 -68.14
CA CYS A 9 32.79 5.10 -67.37
C CYS A 9 32.23 4.86 -65.96
N ILE A 10 33.12 4.75 -64.97
CA ILE A 10 32.78 4.81 -63.54
C ILE A 10 32.65 6.29 -63.16
N ALA A 11 31.43 6.73 -62.84
CA ALA A 11 31.19 8.03 -62.20
C ALA A 11 31.60 7.95 -60.72
N ALA A 12 32.64 8.68 -60.33
CA ALA A 12 33.05 8.82 -58.94
C ALA A 12 32.05 9.73 -58.19
N ILE A 13 31.21 9.13 -57.34
CA ILE A 13 30.38 9.87 -56.38
C ILE A 13 31.27 10.24 -55.19
N LEU A 14 31.59 11.53 -55.09
CA LEU A 14 32.26 12.12 -53.93
C LEU A 14 31.29 12.16 -52.75
N VAL A 15 31.32 11.12 -51.89
CA VAL A 15 30.57 11.12 -50.63
C VAL A 15 31.32 12.04 -49.65
N MET A 16 30.87 13.30 -49.53
CA MET A 16 31.26 14.15 -48.41
C MET A 16 30.69 13.55 -47.13
N SER A 17 31.56 13.01 -46.29
CA SER A 17 31.25 12.60 -44.93
C SER A 17 30.85 13.83 -44.10
N LEU A 18 29.54 14.04 -43.93
CA LEU A 18 29.01 14.92 -42.90
C LEU A 18 29.30 14.27 -41.54
N THR A 19 30.41 14.66 -40.92
CA THR A 19 30.62 14.41 -39.51
C THR A 19 29.51 15.13 -38.73
N PRO A 20 28.76 14.44 -37.85
CA PRO A 20 27.86 15.14 -36.95
C PRO A 20 28.73 16.02 -36.06
N ILE A 21 28.60 17.34 -36.21
CA ILE A 21 29.16 18.30 -35.27
C ILE A 21 28.47 18.00 -33.93
N SER A 22 29.20 17.35 -33.03
CA SER A 22 28.79 17.15 -31.65
C SER A 22 28.48 18.51 -31.05
N ALA A 23 27.19 18.84 -30.92
CA ALA A 23 26.78 20.03 -30.19
C ALA A 23 27.38 19.92 -28.78
N SER A 24 28.19 20.90 -28.38
CA SER A 24 28.80 20.91 -27.05
C SER A 24 27.69 20.79 -26.00
N ALA A 25 27.84 19.86 -25.05
CA ALA A 25 26.90 19.71 -23.94
C ALA A 25 26.61 21.08 -23.29
N ALA A 26 25.32 21.42 -23.11
CA ALA A 26 24.95 22.71 -22.56
C ALA A 26 25.59 22.94 -21.18
N LYS A 27 26.23 24.09 -21.01
CA LYS A 27 26.84 24.52 -19.74
C LYS A 27 26.24 25.85 -19.32
N VAL A 28 26.02 26.04 -18.02
CA VAL A 28 25.53 27.32 -17.47
C VAL A 28 26.42 28.46 -17.98
N GLY A 29 25.81 29.50 -18.54
CA GLY A 29 26.49 30.67 -19.11
C GLY A 29 26.92 30.53 -20.57
N ALA A 30 26.90 29.32 -21.16
CA ALA A 30 27.17 29.14 -22.58
C ALA A 30 26.02 29.65 -23.46
N SER A 31 26.33 30.02 -24.71
CA SER A 31 25.35 30.53 -25.67
C SER A 31 24.29 29.48 -26.00
N CYS A 32 23.05 29.93 -26.17
CA CYS A 32 21.93 29.08 -26.60
C CYS A 32 21.18 29.74 -27.76
N SER A 33 20.61 28.94 -28.66
CA SER A 33 20.03 29.42 -29.93
C SER A 33 18.62 29.98 -29.76
N LYS A 34 17.79 29.36 -28.90
CA LYS A 34 16.37 29.67 -28.77
C LYS A 34 15.96 29.92 -27.32
N LEU A 35 15.43 31.11 -27.02
CA LEU A 35 14.89 31.42 -25.68
C LEU A 35 13.80 30.42 -25.29
N GLY A 36 13.81 29.98 -24.04
CA GLY A 36 12.90 28.96 -23.52
C GLY A 36 13.24 27.52 -23.92
N GLN A 37 14.28 27.30 -24.75
CA GLN A 37 14.80 25.96 -25.00
C GLN A 37 15.32 25.37 -23.68
N VAL A 38 14.97 24.12 -23.39
CA VAL A 38 15.45 23.39 -22.20
C VAL A 38 16.37 22.26 -22.66
N GLN A 39 17.51 22.10 -21.99
CA GLN A 39 18.42 20.97 -22.19
C GLN A 39 18.86 20.42 -20.83
N THR A 40 19.05 19.11 -20.77
CA THR A 40 19.63 18.44 -19.60
C THR A 40 21.13 18.30 -19.79
N SER A 41 21.92 18.73 -18.81
CA SER A 41 23.37 18.52 -18.77
C SER A 41 23.75 17.95 -17.40
N GLY A 42 24.19 16.70 -17.38
CA GLY A 42 24.34 15.94 -16.13
C GLY A 42 23.01 15.82 -15.38
N SER A 43 22.99 16.18 -14.09
CA SER A 43 21.79 16.20 -13.24
C SER A 43 21.00 17.52 -13.29
N LYS A 44 21.43 18.50 -14.10
CA LYS A 44 20.86 19.85 -14.12
C LYS A 44 20.02 20.07 -15.37
N LYS A 45 18.81 20.61 -15.21
CA LYS A 45 18.05 21.21 -16.31
C LYS A 45 18.52 22.64 -16.52
N LEU A 46 18.90 22.94 -17.75
CA LEU A 46 19.27 24.27 -18.20
C LEU A 46 18.16 24.82 -19.10
N ILE A 47 17.83 26.08 -18.95
CA ILE A 47 16.88 26.81 -19.79
C ILE A 47 17.59 28.00 -20.44
N CYS A 48 17.38 28.18 -21.73
CA CYS A 48 17.92 29.31 -22.46
C CYS A 48 17.20 30.61 -22.04
N ILE A 49 17.92 31.51 -21.38
CA ILE A 49 17.43 32.79 -20.84
C ILE A 49 18.16 33.97 -21.47
N LYS A 50 17.55 35.15 -21.41
CA LYS A 50 18.18 36.40 -21.84
C LYS A 50 18.99 36.99 -20.68
N LYS A 51 20.28 37.26 -20.90
CA LYS A 51 21.17 37.96 -19.95
C LYS A 51 21.82 39.14 -20.68
N GLY A 52 21.30 40.35 -20.46
CA GLY A 52 21.65 41.53 -21.26
C GLY A 52 21.20 41.37 -22.72
N SER A 53 22.11 41.55 -23.68
CA SER A 53 21.86 41.36 -25.12
C SER A 53 22.06 39.91 -25.61
N LYS A 54 22.57 39.01 -24.76
CA LYS A 54 22.92 37.63 -25.13
C LYS A 54 21.89 36.61 -24.62
N LYS A 55 21.74 35.50 -25.36
CA LYS A 55 20.97 34.31 -24.95
C LYS A 55 21.95 33.28 -24.37
N VAL A 56 21.76 32.89 -23.12
CA VAL A 56 22.65 31.94 -22.43
C VAL A 56 21.85 30.87 -21.69
N TRP A 57 22.46 29.70 -21.51
CA TRP A 57 21.93 28.66 -20.65
C TRP A 57 21.95 29.12 -19.19
N GLY A 58 20.77 29.30 -18.60
CA GLY A 58 20.58 29.47 -17.17
C GLY A 58 20.21 28.15 -16.53
N GLU A 59 20.60 27.93 -15.28
CA GLU A 59 20.12 26.79 -14.52
C GLU A 59 18.64 26.98 -14.20
N VAL A 60 17.81 25.98 -14.50
CA VAL A 60 16.43 25.95 -14.02
C VAL A 60 16.51 25.74 -12.51
N LYS A 61 16.39 26.82 -11.74
CA LYS A 61 16.14 26.73 -10.31
C LYS A 61 14.70 26.28 -10.12
N THR A 62 14.44 24.99 -10.18
CA THR A 62 13.22 24.44 -9.57
C THR A 62 13.29 24.79 -8.09
N ALA A 63 12.28 25.48 -7.56
CA ALA A 63 12.18 25.69 -6.12
C ALA A 63 12.35 24.33 -5.42
N ALA A 64 13.17 24.28 -4.38
CA ALA A 64 13.37 23.05 -3.62
C ALA A 64 11.99 22.51 -3.21
N TYR A 65 11.72 21.25 -3.55
CA TYR A 65 10.47 20.62 -3.17
C TYR A 65 10.32 20.69 -1.65
N LYS A 66 9.20 21.24 -1.20
CA LYS A 66 8.82 21.29 0.21
C LYS A 66 7.75 20.23 0.42
N PRO A 67 8.06 19.14 1.12
CA PRO A 67 7.09 18.08 1.29
C PRO A 67 5.85 18.57 2.02
N LYS A 68 4.70 18.21 1.47
CA LYS A 68 3.39 18.46 2.08
C LYS A 68 3.09 17.27 2.99
N GLY A 69 3.07 17.52 4.28
CA GLY A 69 2.35 16.66 5.23
C GLY A 69 1.00 17.27 5.50
N TRP A 70 0.11 16.51 6.13
CA TRP A 70 -1.09 17.11 6.68
C TRP A 70 -0.81 17.67 8.07
N ASN A 71 -1.57 18.70 8.46
CA ASN A 71 -1.45 19.33 9.77
C ASN A 71 -2.18 18.55 10.87
N LEU A 72 -2.81 17.43 10.51
CA LEU A 72 -3.49 16.52 11.43
C LEU A 72 -2.61 15.30 11.66
N SER A 73 -2.38 14.96 12.92
CA SER A 73 -1.80 13.70 13.36
C SER A 73 -2.79 12.55 13.22
N HIS A 74 -2.31 11.32 13.37
CA HIS A 74 -3.13 10.12 13.41
C HIS A 74 -4.25 10.19 14.48
N CYS A 75 -4.05 10.94 15.56
CA CYS A 75 -5.00 11.03 16.66
C CYS A 75 -6.01 12.17 16.52
N ASP A 76 -5.79 13.09 15.58
CA ASP A 76 -6.66 14.26 15.39
C ASP A 76 -7.96 13.91 14.66
N THR A 77 -9.00 14.70 14.91
CA THR A 77 -10.32 14.56 14.27
C THR A 77 -10.30 15.10 12.84
N ASP A 78 -11.13 14.55 11.98
CA ASP A 78 -11.31 15.05 10.62
C ASP A 78 -12.31 16.22 10.62
N PRO A 79 -11.93 17.40 10.10
CA PRO A 79 -12.83 18.54 10.05
C PRO A 79 -13.93 18.30 9.00
N GLY A 80 -15.16 18.71 9.33
CA GLY A 80 -16.28 18.72 8.38
C GLY A 80 -17.01 17.39 8.20
N LEU A 81 -16.68 16.35 8.97
CA LEU A 81 -17.51 15.15 9.07
C LEU A 81 -18.90 15.50 9.65
N LYS A 82 -19.92 14.72 9.26
CA LYS A 82 -21.33 14.91 9.69
C LYS A 82 -21.95 13.58 10.08
N GLY A 83 -23.05 13.64 10.84
CA GLY A 83 -23.81 12.47 11.29
C GLY A 83 -22.94 11.47 12.04
N PHE A 84 -23.19 10.17 11.83
CA PHE A 84 -22.50 9.08 12.52
C PHE A 84 -20.97 9.22 12.51
N ALA A 85 -20.36 9.63 11.40
CA ALA A 85 -18.90 9.76 11.30
C ALA A 85 -18.33 10.83 12.25
N ASN A 86 -19.07 11.93 12.45
CA ASN A 86 -18.70 12.95 13.43
C ASN A 86 -18.92 12.45 14.87
N ASP A 87 -20.06 11.82 15.12
CA ASP A 87 -20.39 11.30 16.45
C ASP A 87 -19.38 10.22 16.88
N PHE A 88 -18.94 9.39 15.94
CA PHE A 88 -17.90 8.39 16.13
C PHE A 88 -16.57 9.01 16.56
N GLN A 89 -16.05 10.02 15.84
CA GLN A 89 -14.77 10.62 16.23
C GLN A 89 -14.86 11.36 17.57
N VAL A 90 -16.01 11.98 17.88
CA VAL A 90 -16.25 12.61 19.19
C VAL A 90 -16.22 11.55 20.29
N PHE A 91 -16.89 10.42 20.07
CA PHE A 91 -16.89 9.30 20.99
C PHE A 91 -15.49 8.70 21.18
N MET A 92 -14.75 8.44 20.11
CA MET A 92 -13.36 7.96 20.19
C MET A 92 -12.48 8.87 21.04
N ARG A 93 -12.60 10.20 20.84
CA ARG A 93 -11.85 11.18 21.64
C ARG A 93 -12.30 11.23 23.09
N SER A 94 -13.60 11.06 23.38
CA SER A 94 -14.08 10.98 24.76
C SER A 94 -13.57 9.74 25.50
N GLN A 95 -13.21 8.68 24.76
CA GLN A 95 -12.58 7.47 25.29
C GLN A 95 -11.04 7.55 25.32
N SER A 96 -10.44 8.73 25.12
CA SER A 96 -8.98 8.92 25.03
C SER A 96 -8.31 8.03 23.96
N ARG A 97 -9.01 7.72 22.87
CA ARG A 97 -8.47 6.95 21.75
C ARG A 97 -8.15 7.85 20.55
N CYS A 98 -7.14 7.44 19.79
CA CYS A 98 -6.85 8.05 18.49
C CYS A 98 -7.96 7.67 17.51
N VAL A 99 -8.37 8.63 16.69
CA VAL A 99 -9.47 8.45 15.73
C VAL A 99 -9.02 7.62 14.52
N GLY A 100 -7.76 7.78 14.11
CA GLY A 100 -7.23 7.18 12.89
C GLY A 100 -7.81 7.81 11.62
N PRO A 101 -7.49 7.27 10.44
CA PRO A 101 -8.11 7.65 9.16
C PRO A 101 -9.63 7.42 9.13
N MET A 102 -10.42 8.48 8.92
CA MET A 102 -11.89 8.38 8.80
C MET A 102 -12.40 8.56 7.36
N VAL A 103 -11.53 9.02 6.47
CA VAL A 103 -11.84 9.25 5.06
C VAL A 103 -10.74 8.68 4.18
N VAL A 104 -11.06 8.50 2.90
CA VAL A 104 -10.09 8.22 1.84
C VAL A 104 -10.13 9.41 0.87
N PRO A 105 -9.27 10.43 1.02
CA PRO A 105 -9.27 11.58 0.13
C PRO A 105 -8.89 11.18 -1.30
N ASP A 106 -9.52 11.84 -2.27
CA ASP A 106 -9.15 11.64 -3.67
C ASP A 106 -7.74 12.18 -3.90
N SER A 107 -6.96 11.47 -4.70
CA SER A 107 -5.62 11.89 -5.08
C SER A 107 -5.36 11.54 -6.53
N LYS A 108 -4.58 12.39 -7.21
CA LYS A 108 -4.22 12.24 -8.62
C LYS A 108 -2.75 12.52 -8.79
N MET A 109 -2.12 11.86 -9.75
CA MET A 109 -0.75 12.18 -10.14
C MET A 109 -0.64 13.64 -10.57
N PRO A 110 0.38 14.38 -10.12
CA PRO A 110 0.63 15.73 -10.62
C PRO A 110 1.11 15.68 -12.08
N ALA A 111 0.92 16.79 -12.80
CA ALA A 111 1.43 16.92 -14.16
C ALA A 111 2.97 17.01 -14.24
N VAL A 112 3.61 17.45 -13.14
CA VAL A 112 5.07 17.51 -13.03
C VAL A 112 5.63 16.09 -12.98
N LYS A 113 6.72 15.87 -13.73
CA LYS A 113 7.47 14.61 -13.80
C LYS A 113 8.90 14.82 -13.32
N PRO A 114 9.61 13.76 -12.91
CA PRO A 114 11.02 13.87 -12.58
C PRO A 114 11.85 14.36 -13.77
N VAL A 115 12.99 14.96 -13.47
CA VAL A 115 13.96 15.49 -14.42
C VAL A 115 15.15 14.55 -14.63
N SER A 116 15.38 13.65 -13.67
CA SER A 116 16.39 12.61 -13.71
C SER A 116 16.18 11.67 -14.89
N VAL A 117 17.29 11.14 -15.42
CA VAL A 117 17.26 10.05 -16.38
C VAL A 117 16.82 8.78 -15.65
N ILE A 118 15.83 8.08 -16.21
CA ILE A 118 15.28 6.85 -15.65
C ILE A 118 15.65 5.71 -16.58
N ASP A 119 16.17 4.62 -16.03
CA ASP A 119 16.48 3.43 -16.80
C ASP A 119 15.22 2.84 -17.44
N SER A 120 15.38 2.27 -18.64
CA SER A 120 14.28 1.65 -19.36
C SER A 120 13.68 0.50 -18.54
N ALA A 121 12.37 0.26 -18.67
CA ALA A 121 11.77 -0.95 -18.11
C ALA A 121 12.36 -2.22 -18.76
N THR A 122 12.86 -2.14 -19.99
CA THR A 122 13.47 -3.26 -20.71
C THR A 122 14.86 -3.65 -20.20
N SER A 123 15.52 -2.80 -19.40
CA SER A 123 16.80 -3.14 -18.78
C SER A 123 16.64 -3.74 -17.38
N LEU A 124 15.40 -3.91 -16.92
CA LEU A 124 15.08 -4.52 -15.63
C LEU A 124 15.06 -6.04 -15.73
N SER A 125 15.29 -6.69 -14.60
CA SER A 125 15.22 -8.14 -14.50
C SER A 125 13.78 -8.62 -14.61
N ASN A 126 13.60 -9.90 -14.95
CA ASN A 126 12.28 -10.52 -14.92
C ASN A 126 11.68 -10.37 -13.51
N VAL A 127 10.46 -9.84 -13.45
CA VAL A 127 9.73 -9.57 -12.21
C VAL A 127 9.53 -10.82 -11.35
N GLU A 128 9.48 -12.01 -11.95
CA GLU A 128 9.37 -13.28 -11.21
C GLU A 128 10.50 -13.50 -10.21
N LEU A 129 11.70 -12.98 -10.50
CA LEU A 129 12.85 -13.05 -9.58
C LEU A 129 12.63 -12.22 -8.30
N CYS A 130 11.76 -11.20 -8.37
CA CYS A 130 11.41 -10.33 -7.25
C CYS A 130 10.19 -10.81 -6.45
N LYS A 131 9.52 -11.89 -6.89
CA LYS A 131 8.41 -12.49 -6.15
C LYS A 131 8.94 -13.38 -5.04
N ALA A 132 9.35 -12.77 -3.93
CA ALA A 132 9.72 -13.46 -2.69
C ALA A 132 8.61 -14.45 -2.29
N ARG A 133 8.99 -15.71 -2.13
CA ARG A 133 8.07 -16.84 -1.96
C ARG A 133 7.91 -17.19 -0.48
N HIS A 134 6.67 -17.44 -0.11
CA HIS A 134 6.29 -17.97 1.20
C HIS A 134 6.55 -19.48 1.27
N THR A 135 7.16 -19.97 2.36
CA THR A 135 7.76 -21.33 2.38
C THR A 135 7.31 -22.25 3.53
N SER A 136 6.38 -21.87 4.40
CA SER A 136 6.18 -22.60 5.67
C SER A 136 4.74 -22.75 6.18
N ASN A 137 3.93 -21.69 6.23
CA ASN A 137 2.60 -21.71 6.84
C ASN A 137 1.52 -21.14 5.90
N PRO A 138 0.64 -21.99 5.31
CA PRO A 138 -0.37 -21.58 4.32
C PRO A 138 -1.43 -20.61 4.85
N ARG A 139 -1.36 -20.21 6.12
CA ARG A 139 -2.29 -19.28 6.73
C ARG A 139 -1.66 -17.98 7.19
N ALA A 140 -0.34 -17.77 7.06
CA ALA A 140 0.33 -16.53 7.50
C ALA A 140 1.29 -16.05 6.42
N TRP A 141 0.73 -15.35 5.43
CA TRP A 141 1.44 -15.01 4.20
C TRP A 141 2.12 -13.65 4.30
N LYS A 142 3.35 -13.61 3.83
CA LYS A 142 4.17 -12.40 3.74
C LYS A 142 4.67 -12.12 2.32
N GLY A 143 4.34 -13.00 1.37
CA GLY A 143 4.81 -12.96 -0.01
C GLY A 143 4.00 -13.88 -0.94
N PHE A 144 4.54 -14.14 -2.13
CA PHE A 144 3.89 -14.93 -3.17
C PHE A 144 3.87 -16.43 -2.84
N PRO A 145 2.91 -17.21 -3.38
CA PRO A 145 2.88 -18.65 -3.17
C PRO A 145 4.12 -19.34 -3.74
N SER A 146 4.68 -20.26 -2.95
CA SER A 146 5.58 -21.28 -3.48
C SER A 146 4.81 -22.24 -4.41
N PRO A 147 5.49 -22.89 -5.35
CA PRO A 147 4.89 -23.88 -6.23
C PRO A 147 4.07 -24.92 -5.44
N GLY A 148 2.83 -25.14 -5.84
CA GLY A 148 1.90 -26.08 -5.21
C GLY A 148 0.98 -25.46 -4.15
N MET A 149 1.20 -24.19 -3.77
CA MET A 149 0.35 -23.48 -2.80
C MET A 149 -0.54 -22.41 -3.43
N GLU A 150 -0.58 -22.32 -4.76
CA GLU A 150 -1.33 -21.28 -5.48
C GLU A 150 -2.82 -21.32 -5.16
N GLN A 151 -3.40 -22.52 -5.07
CA GLN A 151 -4.83 -22.67 -4.75
C GLN A 151 -5.16 -22.16 -3.35
N ASP A 152 -4.38 -22.56 -2.34
CA ASP A 152 -4.56 -22.08 -0.96
C ASP A 152 -4.39 -20.56 -0.89
N PHE A 153 -3.36 -20.02 -1.55
CA PHE A 153 -3.17 -18.59 -1.62
C PHE A 153 -4.37 -17.87 -2.24
N MET A 154 -4.91 -18.38 -3.35
CA MET A 154 -6.08 -17.80 -4.01
C MET A 154 -7.34 -17.84 -3.14
N LEU A 155 -7.54 -18.89 -2.35
CA LEU A 155 -8.68 -19.01 -1.42
C LEU A 155 -8.57 -18.07 -0.21
N ASN A 156 -7.35 -17.77 0.24
CA ASN A 156 -7.10 -17.02 1.47
C ASN A 156 -6.80 -15.52 1.24
N ARG A 157 -6.37 -15.10 0.04
CA ARG A 157 -5.91 -13.72 -0.25
C ARG A 157 -7.02 -12.68 -0.37
N HIS A 158 -8.02 -12.73 0.49
CA HIS A 158 -9.14 -11.78 0.48
C HIS A 158 -9.10 -10.89 1.74
N PRO A 159 -9.39 -9.58 1.62
CA PRO A 159 -9.83 -8.89 0.40
C PRO A 159 -8.74 -8.62 -0.66
N SER A 160 -9.10 -8.82 -1.92
CA SER A 160 -8.32 -8.57 -3.14
C SER A 160 -9.22 -7.97 -4.24
N PRO A 161 -8.70 -7.54 -5.41
CA PRO A 161 -9.49 -6.81 -6.40
C PRO A 161 -10.80 -7.46 -6.85
N ASN A 162 -10.91 -8.79 -6.87
CA ASN A 162 -12.12 -9.50 -7.30
C ASN A 162 -12.90 -10.14 -6.14
N THR A 163 -12.60 -9.74 -4.90
CA THR A 163 -13.32 -10.27 -3.75
C THR A 163 -14.80 -9.95 -3.86
N VAL A 164 -15.61 -10.99 -3.74
CA VAL A 164 -17.01 -10.88 -3.34
C VAL A 164 -17.06 -10.91 -1.82
N MET A 165 -17.39 -9.78 -1.21
CA MET A 165 -17.60 -9.65 0.22
C MET A 165 -19.11 -9.64 0.50
N GLN A 166 -19.60 -10.70 1.11
CA GLN A 166 -20.99 -10.83 1.51
C GLN A 166 -21.16 -10.35 2.95
N VAL A 167 -21.96 -9.31 3.16
CA VAL A 167 -22.43 -8.95 4.49
C VAL A 167 -23.50 -9.95 4.92
N ILE A 168 -23.34 -10.52 6.11
CA ILE A 168 -24.35 -11.37 6.76
C ILE A 168 -24.86 -10.60 7.98
N PRO A 169 -25.94 -9.81 7.81
CA PRO A 169 -26.50 -9.03 8.89
C PRO A 169 -27.45 -9.90 9.71
N ILE A 170 -27.11 -10.18 10.97
CA ILE A 170 -27.93 -10.97 11.87
C ILE A 170 -28.53 -10.10 12.97
N PHE A 171 -29.67 -10.50 13.55
CA PHE A 171 -30.19 -9.93 14.78
C PHE A 171 -30.60 -11.04 15.76
N SER A 172 -30.53 -10.77 17.05
CA SER A 172 -30.86 -11.71 18.13
C SER A 172 -31.61 -11.00 19.26
N SER A 173 -32.03 -11.75 20.29
CA SER A 173 -32.72 -11.15 21.44
C SER A 173 -31.86 -10.18 22.26
N ASP A 174 -30.53 -10.33 22.23
CA ASP A 174 -29.53 -9.47 22.90
C ASP A 174 -28.84 -8.49 21.95
N ALA A 175 -29.13 -8.58 20.64
CA ALA A 175 -28.79 -7.61 19.61
C ALA A 175 -30.03 -7.33 18.74
N PRO A 176 -31.08 -6.69 19.30
CA PRO A 176 -32.37 -6.58 18.64
C PRO A 176 -32.31 -5.64 17.42
N LYS A 177 -33.01 -6.02 16.35
CA LYS A 177 -33.12 -5.17 15.15
C LYS A 177 -33.90 -3.89 15.45
N THR A 178 -33.55 -2.84 14.72
CA THR A 178 -34.29 -1.58 14.72
C THR A 178 -35.10 -1.44 13.42
N ASN A 179 -35.71 -0.27 13.18
CA ASN A 179 -36.37 0.04 11.90
C ASN A 179 -35.38 0.35 10.77
N LYS A 180 -34.06 0.28 11.02
CA LYS A 180 -33.03 0.54 10.02
C LYS A 180 -32.61 -0.74 9.30
N THR A 181 -32.24 -0.60 8.03
CA THR A 181 -31.59 -1.65 7.25
C THR A 181 -30.10 -1.75 7.60
N PRO A 182 -29.43 -2.87 7.26
CA PRO A 182 -27.98 -3.00 7.44
C PRO A 182 -27.18 -1.88 6.74
N ASP A 183 -27.58 -1.50 5.52
CA ASP A 183 -26.93 -0.39 4.80
C ASP A 183 -27.11 0.95 5.55
N GLN A 184 -28.28 1.21 6.14
CA GLN A 184 -28.49 2.43 6.92
C GLN A 184 -27.67 2.49 8.20
N ASP A 185 -27.52 1.37 8.91
CA ASP A 185 -26.74 1.29 10.14
C ASP A 185 -25.23 1.43 9.89
N TYR A 186 -24.73 0.83 8.80
CA TYR A 186 -23.30 0.75 8.50
C TYR A 186 -22.86 1.58 7.30
N LYS A 187 -23.70 2.49 6.82
CA LYS A 187 -23.45 3.31 5.61
C LYS A 187 -22.05 3.92 5.59
N PHE A 188 -21.64 4.51 6.72
CA PHE A 188 -20.32 5.13 6.87
C PHE A 188 -19.18 4.14 6.58
N TYR A 189 -19.24 2.95 7.17
CA TYR A 189 -18.24 1.91 7.00
C TYR A 189 -18.25 1.32 5.58
N PHE A 190 -19.44 0.99 5.05
CA PHE A 190 -19.55 0.40 3.72
C PHE A 190 -19.11 1.37 2.61
N ASP A 191 -19.45 2.66 2.72
CA ASP A 191 -18.96 3.68 1.79
C ASP A 191 -17.43 3.83 1.88
N PHE A 192 -16.87 3.81 3.10
CA PHE A 192 -15.42 3.85 3.32
C PHE A 192 -14.73 2.64 2.69
N VAL A 193 -15.20 1.42 2.94
CA VAL A 193 -14.67 0.17 2.40
C VAL A 193 -14.70 0.19 0.87
N LYS A 194 -15.84 0.54 0.26
CA LYS A 194 -15.97 0.66 -1.21
C LYS A 194 -14.96 1.67 -1.76
N LYS A 195 -14.82 2.83 -1.12
CA LYS A 195 -13.89 3.88 -1.56
C LYS A 195 -12.42 3.47 -1.42
N TYR A 196 -12.05 2.86 -0.31
CA TYR A 196 -10.69 2.40 -0.03
C TYR A 196 -10.23 1.39 -1.08
N TYR A 197 -10.99 0.31 -1.29
CA TYR A 197 -10.62 -0.74 -2.24
C TYR A 197 -10.64 -0.26 -3.69
N ALA A 198 -11.50 0.69 -4.05
CA ALA A 198 -11.45 1.34 -5.35
C ALA A 198 -10.18 2.18 -5.56
N GLN A 199 -9.69 2.85 -4.51
CA GLN A 199 -8.52 3.72 -4.54
C GLN A 199 -7.20 2.94 -4.63
N ILE A 200 -7.07 1.81 -3.91
CA ILE A 200 -5.82 1.04 -3.89
C ILE A 200 -5.67 0.08 -5.07
N ASN A 201 -6.76 -0.25 -5.77
CA ASN A 201 -6.75 -1.18 -6.89
C ASN A 201 -6.31 -0.50 -8.19
N ASP A 202 -5.08 -0.74 -8.63
CA ASP A 202 -4.58 -0.41 -9.98
C ASP A 202 -4.78 -1.56 -10.99
N GLY A 203 -5.19 -2.73 -10.50
CA GLY A 203 -5.42 -3.92 -11.30
C GLY A 203 -6.81 -4.00 -11.94
N PRO A 204 -7.07 -5.09 -12.68
CA PRO A 204 -8.41 -5.40 -13.15
C PRO A 204 -9.32 -5.77 -11.98
N GLY A 205 -10.63 -5.64 -12.18
CA GLY A 205 -11.62 -6.01 -11.18
C GLY A 205 -12.03 -4.89 -10.23
N LYS A 206 -12.95 -5.22 -9.34
CA LYS A 206 -13.39 -4.36 -8.23
C LYS A 206 -13.99 -5.24 -7.13
N LEU A 207 -13.83 -4.82 -5.88
CA LEU A 207 -14.53 -5.43 -4.75
C LEU A 207 -16.04 -5.35 -5.01
N ASP A 208 -16.71 -6.48 -4.85
CA ASP A 208 -18.17 -6.58 -4.86
C ASP A 208 -18.67 -6.73 -3.41
N LEU A 209 -19.11 -5.61 -2.82
CA LEU A 209 -19.68 -5.59 -1.46
C LEU A 209 -21.20 -5.76 -1.55
N ARG A 210 -21.69 -6.95 -1.16
CA ARG A 210 -23.10 -7.32 -1.20
C ARG A 210 -23.74 -7.14 0.18
N ILE A 211 -24.82 -6.38 0.25
CA ILE A 211 -25.49 -6.01 1.50
C ILE A 211 -26.97 -6.37 1.36
N PRO A 212 -27.50 -7.30 2.18
CA PRO A 212 -28.92 -7.59 2.22
C PRO A 212 -29.75 -6.41 2.74
N ASP A 213 -30.99 -6.28 2.27
CA ASP A 213 -31.90 -5.18 2.68
C ASP A 213 -32.44 -5.33 4.11
N GLN A 214 -32.35 -6.52 4.70
CA GLN A 214 -32.94 -6.86 5.98
C GLN A 214 -31.98 -7.66 6.84
N TYR A 215 -32.09 -7.48 8.16
CA TYR A 215 -31.42 -8.35 9.14
C TYR A 215 -32.08 -9.74 9.17
N ILE A 216 -31.25 -10.77 9.29
CA ILE A 216 -31.64 -12.18 9.38
C ILE A 216 -31.73 -12.58 10.85
N GLU A 217 -32.79 -13.28 11.25
CA GLU A 217 -32.93 -13.73 12.63
C GLU A 217 -31.91 -14.82 12.96
N PHE A 218 -31.13 -14.58 14.02
CA PHE A 218 -30.29 -15.55 14.70
C PHE A 218 -30.94 -15.85 16.05
N LYS A 219 -31.44 -17.07 16.21
CA LYS A 219 -32.34 -17.43 17.31
C LYS A 219 -31.63 -17.48 18.67
N GLN A 220 -30.34 -17.72 18.67
CA GLN A 220 -29.50 -17.80 19.86
C GLN A 220 -29.13 -16.40 20.35
N LYS A 221 -28.85 -16.29 21.64
CA LYS A 221 -28.15 -15.11 22.18
C LYS A 221 -26.70 -15.11 21.71
N ILE A 222 -26.16 -13.94 21.42
CA ILE A 222 -24.78 -13.77 20.92
C ILE A 222 -23.79 -13.71 22.10
N GLU A 223 -24.14 -13.04 23.19
CA GLU A 223 -23.27 -12.84 24.37
C GLU A 223 -22.59 -14.13 24.87
N PRO A 224 -23.29 -15.29 25.00
CA PRO A 224 -22.68 -16.52 25.50
C PRO A 224 -21.58 -17.09 24.62
N TYR A 225 -21.50 -16.69 23.35
CA TYR A 225 -20.43 -17.12 22.45
C TYR A 225 -19.10 -16.39 22.70
N ALA A 226 -19.10 -15.33 23.51
CA ALA A 226 -17.90 -14.56 23.87
C ALA A 226 -17.10 -14.10 22.63
N VAL A 227 -17.81 -13.52 21.66
CA VAL A 227 -17.22 -13.09 20.39
C VAL A 227 -16.41 -11.80 20.58
N HIS A 228 -15.15 -11.99 20.96
CA HIS A 228 -14.20 -10.93 21.25
C HIS A 228 -12.89 -11.06 20.49
N HIS A 229 -12.28 -9.90 20.19
CA HIS A 229 -11.00 -9.82 19.50
C HIS A 229 -9.92 -10.64 20.23
N GLY A 230 -9.22 -11.50 19.48
CA GLY A 230 -8.19 -12.38 20.00
C GLY A 230 -8.69 -13.59 20.80
N ASN A 231 -10.02 -13.82 20.89
CA ASN A 231 -10.57 -15.01 21.53
C ASN A 231 -10.81 -16.13 20.51
N ASP A 232 -9.80 -16.94 20.25
CA ASP A 232 -9.83 -18.00 19.22
C ASP A 232 -10.39 -19.35 19.74
N GLY A 233 -11.04 -19.34 20.90
CA GLY A 233 -11.53 -20.53 21.57
C GLY A 233 -12.70 -21.24 20.86
N PRO A 234 -12.99 -22.50 21.21
CA PRO A 234 -14.03 -23.30 20.54
C PRO A 234 -15.44 -22.71 20.64
N VAL A 235 -15.73 -21.98 21.73
CA VAL A 235 -17.02 -21.29 21.92
C VAL A 235 -17.21 -20.17 20.88
N ASN A 236 -16.14 -19.41 20.62
CA ASN A 236 -16.12 -18.36 19.61
C ASN A 236 -16.24 -18.94 18.19
N GLN A 237 -15.48 -20.01 17.88
CA GLN A 237 -15.59 -20.70 16.58
C GLN A 237 -16.99 -21.25 16.33
N LYS A 238 -17.67 -21.74 17.38
CA LYS A 238 -19.04 -22.23 17.28
C LYS A 238 -20.03 -21.14 16.83
N PHE A 239 -19.83 -19.88 17.24
CA PHE A 239 -20.68 -18.78 16.77
C PHE A 239 -20.69 -18.68 15.25
N PHE A 240 -19.50 -18.68 14.63
CA PHE A 240 -19.39 -18.56 13.18
C PHE A 240 -20.05 -19.74 12.46
N GLN A 241 -19.89 -20.96 12.97
CA GLN A 241 -20.59 -22.11 12.40
C GLN A 241 -22.11 -21.98 12.55
N ASP A 242 -22.62 -21.60 13.72
CA ASP A 242 -24.06 -21.45 13.95
C ASP A 242 -24.67 -20.32 13.10
N VAL A 243 -23.92 -19.25 12.83
CA VAL A 243 -24.31 -18.19 11.88
C VAL A 243 -24.39 -18.74 10.47
N ILE A 244 -23.38 -19.49 10.03
CA ILE A 244 -23.40 -20.13 8.70
C ILE A 244 -24.58 -21.10 8.59
N ASP A 245 -24.79 -22.00 9.55
CA ASP A 245 -25.91 -22.95 9.55
C ASP A 245 -27.29 -22.23 9.44
N THR A 246 -27.40 -21.01 10.00
CA THR A 246 -28.61 -20.18 9.93
C THR A 246 -28.88 -19.61 8.54
N VAL A 247 -27.83 -19.37 7.76
CA VAL A 247 -27.90 -18.58 6.51
C VAL A 247 -27.48 -19.34 5.27
N ASP A 248 -26.93 -20.55 5.41
CA ASP A 248 -26.38 -21.37 4.33
C ASP A 248 -27.38 -21.51 3.16
N SER A 249 -28.60 -21.96 3.47
CA SER A 249 -29.69 -22.06 2.48
C SER A 249 -30.13 -20.76 1.79
N LYS A 250 -29.62 -19.59 2.22
CA LYS A 250 -30.00 -18.27 1.70
C LYS A 250 -28.91 -17.64 0.82
N PHE A 251 -27.69 -18.16 0.85
CA PHE A 251 -26.55 -17.62 0.13
C PHE A 251 -25.77 -18.73 -0.55
N ASP A 252 -25.40 -18.53 -1.81
CA ASP A 252 -24.50 -19.44 -2.52
C ASP A 252 -23.04 -19.11 -2.16
N PHE A 253 -22.47 -19.87 -1.21
CA PHE A 253 -21.10 -19.67 -0.74
C PHE A 253 -20.04 -20.02 -1.78
N SER A 254 -20.39 -20.72 -2.88
CA SER A 254 -19.45 -20.92 -4.00
C SER A 254 -19.09 -19.62 -4.72
N THR A 255 -19.91 -18.57 -4.55
CA THR A 255 -19.69 -17.24 -5.15
C THR A 255 -19.09 -16.22 -4.19
N ILE A 256 -18.88 -16.58 -2.91
CA ILE A 256 -18.48 -15.67 -1.84
C ILE A 256 -17.03 -15.94 -1.47
N ASN A 257 -16.23 -14.87 -1.41
CA ASN A 257 -14.83 -14.98 -1.00
C ASN A 257 -14.61 -14.55 0.45
N TYR A 258 -15.42 -13.60 0.93
CA TYR A 258 -15.32 -13.03 2.26
C TYR A 258 -16.69 -12.84 2.89
N VAL A 259 -16.87 -13.22 4.15
CA VAL A 259 -18.08 -12.99 4.94
C VAL A 259 -17.80 -11.95 6.01
N LEU A 260 -18.63 -10.90 6.03
CA LEU A 260 -18.62 -9.91 7.10
C LEU A 260 -19.94 -10.01 7.88
N VAL A 261 -19.88 -10.56 9.09
CA VAL A 261 -21.02 -10.64 9.99
C VAL A 261 -21.18 -9.29 10.71
N VAL A 262 -22.39 -8.74 10.65
CA VAL A 262 -22.75 -7.50 11.38
C VAL A 262 -24.04 -7.72 12.17
N VAL A 263 -24.21 -6.94 13.23
CA VAL A 263 -25.42 -6.91 14.08
C VAL A 263 -26.13 -5.56 13.96
N PRO A 264 -27.34 -5.33 14.50
CA PRO A 264 -28.00 -4.03 14.39
C PRO A 264 -27.16 -2.90 15.00
N GLY A 265 -27.16 -1.73 14.36
CA GLY A 265 -26.50 -0.54 14.89
C GLY A 265 -27.03 -0.18 16.27
N GLY A 266 -26.14 0.24 17.18
CA GLY A 266 -26.49 0.45 18.59
C GLY A 266 -26.42 -0.79 19.48
N THR A 267 -26.14 -1.98 18.91
CA THR A 267 -25.85 -3.18 19.71
C THR A 267 -24.66 -2.89 20.65
N PRO A 268 -24.77 -3.23 21.96
CA PRO A 268 -23.66 -3.12 22.90
C PRO A 268 -22.42 -3.87 22.39
N SER A 269 -21.25 -3.23 22.38
CA SER A 269 -19.97 -3.86 22.01
C SER A 269 -19.56 -5.01 22.95
N GLY A 270 -20.13 -5.07 24.16
CA GLY A 270 -19.93 -6.20 25.06
C GLY A 270 -20.64 -7.49 24.63
N ILE A 271 -21.62 -7.40 23.72
CA ILE A 271 -22.34 -8.57 23.18
C ILE A 271 -21.51 -9.22 22.06
N ILE A 272 -20.93 -8.39 21.20
CA ILE A 272 -20.10 -8.82 20.08
C ILE A 272 -19.13 -7.70 19.71
N SER A 273 -17.91 -8.09 19.36
CA SER A 273 -16.87 -7.19 18.86
C SER A 273 -16.22 -7.79 17.62
N GLN A 274 -15.23 -7.09 17.06
CA GLN A 274 -14.51 -7.60 15.92
C GLN A 274 -13.78 -8.91 16.29
N GLN A 275 -13.91 -9.92 15.43
CA GLN A 275 -13.16 -11.16 15.49
C GLN A 275 -13.07 -11.80 14.10
N GLY A 276 -12.00 -12.52 13.82
CA GLY A 276 -11.79 -13.27 12.59
C GLY A 276 -11.67 -14.77 12.83
N VAL A 277 -12.20 -15.61 11.92
CA VAL A 277 -11.89 -17.05 11.91
C VAL A 277 -11.57 -17.54 10.50
N GLY A 278 -10.58 -18.42 10.38
CA GLY A 278 -10.00 -18.79 9.10
C GLY A 278 -10.60 -20.01 8.41
N ARG A 279 -11.57 -20.73 9.00
CA ARG A 279 -12.25 -21.84 8.33
C ARG A 279 -13.60 -22.15 8.96
N VAL A 280 -14.66 -22.07 8.17
CA VAL A 280 -16.03 -22.48 8.52
C VAL A 280 -16.60 -23.34 7.40
N LEU A 281 -17.41 -24.35 7.73
CA LEU A 281 -18.01 -25.25 6.74
C LEU A 281 -19.36 -24.71 6.27
N THR A 282 -19.55 -24.70 4.95
CA THR A 282 -20.82 -24.42 4.27
C THR A 282 -21.24 -25.66 3.46
N ASN A 283 -22.46 -25.67 2.91
CA ASN A 283 -22.92 -26.73 2.02
C ASN A 283 -22.06 -26.85 0.74
N GLU A 284 -21.54 -25.74 0.22
CA GLU A 284 -20.70 -25.70 -0.98
C GLU A 284 -19.23 -26.05 -0.70
N GLY A 285 -18.79 -25.98 0.55
CA GLY A 285 -17.42 -26.24 0.97
C GLY A 285 -16.91 -25.29 2.06
N PRO A 286 -15.61 -25.34 2.39
CA PRO A 286 -15.04 -24.44 3.39
C PRO A 286 -14.93 -23.00 2.86
N ILE A 287 -15.34 -22.03 3.68
CA ILE A 287 -14.98 -20.62 3.51
C ILE A 287 -13.87 -20.24 4.50
N TYR A 288 -12.90 -19.45 4.02
CA TYR A 288 -11.67 -19.17 4.76
C TYR A 288 -11.57 -17.73 5.29
N ASN A 289 -12.44 -16.84 4.83
CA ASN A 289 -12.37 -15.43 5.18
C ASN A 289 -13.71 -15.03 5.78
N ILE A 290 -13.82 -15.12 7.10
CA ILE A 290 -15.01 -14.69 7.82
C ILE A 290 -14.61 -13.88 9.06
N SER A 291 -15.30 -12.77 9.26
CA SER A 291 -15.12 -11.94 10.46
C SER A 291 -16.43 -11.33 10.92
N THR A 292 -16.47 -10.95 12.18
CA THR A 292 -17.45 -10.03 12.73
C THR A 292 -16.88 -8.63 12.72
N ALA A 293 -17.72 -7.63 12.49
CA ALA A 293 -17.34 -6.24 12.66
C ALA A 293 -17.68 -5.75 14.07
N GLN A 294 -16.92 -4.77 14.57
CA GLN A 294 -17.35 -4.03 15.75
C GLN A 294 -18.72 -3.37 15.47
N PRO A 295 -19.72 -3.45 16.37
CA PRO A 295 -21.01 -2.81 16.16
C PRO A 295 -20.89 -1.30 15.89
N ALA A 296 -21.73 -0.77 15.01
CA ALA A 296 -21.82 0.67 14.74
C ALA A 296 -22.51 1.39 15.91
N THR A 297 -21.77 1.54 17.02
CA THR A 297 -22.28 2.04 18.30
C THR A 297 -21.35 3.12 18.84
N VAL A 298 -21.91 4.30 19.13
CA VAL A 298 -21.18 5.50 19.58
C VAL A 298 -21.67 6.01 20.94
N THR A 299 -22.24 5.13 21.76
CA THR A 299 -22.75 5.44 23.10
C THR A 299 -21.94 4.72 24.17
N ALA A 300 -21.68 5.40 25.29
CA ALA A 300 -20.83 4.92 26.39
C ALA A 300 -21.49 3.90 27.33
N ALA A 301 -22.68 3.40 27.01
CA ALA A 301 -23.52 2.65 27.95
C ALA A 301 -23.16 1.16 28.13
N ASN A 302 -22.11 0.64 27.49
CA ASN A 302 -22.07 -0.79 27.18
C ASN A 302 -20.68 -1.45 27.26
N ASN A 303 -20.12 -1.65 28.47
CA ASN A 303 -18.98 -2.56 28.74
C ASN A 303 -17.97 -2.69 27.59
N THR A 304 -17.58 -1.56 26.99
CA THR A 304 -16.92 -1.57 25.68
C THR A 304 -15.49 -2.02 25.83
N THR A 305 -15.21 -3.23 25.36
CA THR A 305 -13.86 -3.73 25.18
C THR A 305 -13.35 -3.26 23.82
N ASP A 306 -12.18 -2.63 23.84
CA ASP A 306 -11.41 -2.22 22.66
C ASP A 306 -12.14 -1.44 21.55
N ILE A 307 -12.66 -0.26 21.88
CA ILE A 307 -13.31 0.62 20.90
C ILE A 307 -12.42 1.06 19.73
N SER A 308 -11.09 0.85 19.80
CA SER A 308 -10.19 1.18 18.70
C SER A 308 -10.50 0.39 17.43
N LEU A 309 -10.99 -0.84 17.59
CA LEU A 309 -11.46 -1.74 16.52
C LEU A 309 -12.65 -1.19 15.75
N ALA A 310 -13.36 -0.19 16.30
CA ALA A 310 -14.50 0.42 15.66
C ALA A 310 -14.13 1.44 14.56
N SER A 311 -12.86 1.84 14.44
CA SER A 311 -12.46 2.77 13.38
C SER A 311 -12.55 2.09 12.01
N PRO A 312 -12.94 2.80 10.94
CA PRO A 312 -13.05 2.19 9.61
C PRO A 312 -11.69 1.72 9.08
N SER A 313 -10.62 2.34 9.53
CA SER A 313 -9.25 1.91 9.27
C SER A 313 -8.90 0.60 9.99
N MET A 314 -9.33 0.41 11.25
CA MET A 314 -9.18 -0.89 11.92
C MET A 314 -10.03 -1.97 11.25
N TRP A 315 -11.23 -1.67 10.76
CA TRP A 315 -12.02 -2.65 10.00
C TRP A 315 -11.22 -3.24 8.84
N ILE A 316 -10.63 -2.39 8.00
CA ILE A 316 -9.87 -2.87 6.85
C ILE A 316 -8.53 -3.52 7.25
N HIS A 317 -7.93 -3.15 8.39
CA HIS A 317 -6.80 -3.86 8.97
C HIS A 317 -7.19 -5.30 9.34
N GLU A 318 -8.27 -5.43 10.10
CA GLU A 318 -8.79 -6.70 10.60
C GLU A 318 -9.28 -7.64 9.50
N PHE A 319 -9.64 -7.10 8.33
CA PHE A 319 -10.04 -7.92 7.19
C PHE A 319 -8.92 -8.85 6.69
N TYR A 320 -7.66 -8.57 7.01
CA TYR A 320 -6.52 -9.34 6.54
C TYR A 320 -6.05 -10.44 7.50
N HIS A 321 -6.70 -10.63 8.65
CA HIS A 321 -6.34 -11.65 9.64
C HIS A 321 -6.97 -13.04 9.42
N PRO A 322 -8.26 -13.18 9.07
CA PRO A 322 -8.92 -14.50 9.01
C PRO A 322 -8.32 -15.47 7.99
N GLY A 323 -8.11 -15.03 6.74
CA GLY A 323 -7.63 -15.89 5.66
C GLY A 323 -6.12 -15.84 5.49
N ILE A 324 -5.64 -14.78 4.82
CA ILE A 324 -4.22 -14.63 4.48
C ILE A 324 -3.31 -14.38 5.69
N ASN A 325 -3.89 -13.95 6.82
CA ASN A 325 -3.22 -13.53 8.05
C ASN A 325 -1.92 -12.76 7.80
N LEU A 326 -2.06 -11.49 7.39
CA LEU A 326 -0.88 -10.64 7.19
C LEU A 326 -0.13 -10.31 8.48
N GLY A 327 -0.72 -10.58 9.65
CA GLY A 327 -0.19 -10.22 10.96
C GLY A 327 -0.03 -8.71 11.16
N ASP A 328 0.31 -8.28 12.38
CA ASP A 328 0.34 -6.86 12.74
C ASP A 328 1.69 -6.16 12.47
N ASN A 329 2.72 -6.89 12.07
CA ASN A 329 3.98 -6.37 11.49
C ASN A 329 4.74 -5.26 12.25
N TYR A 330 4.33 -4.84 13.44
CA TYR A 330 4.90 -3.71 14.20
C TYR A 330 6.17 -4.09 14.97
N GLY A 331 6.55 -5.38 14.95
CA GLY A 331 7.70 -5.92 15.66
C GLY A 331 7.46 -6.09 17.16
N ALA A 332 8.53 -5.96 17.93
CA ALA A 332 8.48 -5.98 19.38
C ALA A 332 7.80 -4.71 19.92
N LYS A 333 7.24 -4.80 21.13
CA LYS A 333 6.66 -3.65 21.82
C LYS A 333 7.69 -2.55 22.13
N SER A 334 8.99 -2.85 22.05
CA SER A 334 10.07 -1.87 22.17
C SER A 334 10.01 -0.79 21.09
N SER A 335 10.57 0.39 21.37
CA SER A 335 10.84 1.44 20.38
C SER A 335 12.31 1.42 19.90
N SER A 336 13.08 0.41 20.31
CA SER A 336 14.47 0.24 19.93
C SER A 336 14.63 -0.03 18.44
N TYR A 337 15.69 0.55 17.86
CA TYR A 337 16.12 0.22 16.51
C TYR A 337 17.02 -1.02 16.51
N ASP A 338 16.40 -2.18 16.69
CA ASP A 338 17.08 -3.47 16.72
C ASP A 338 16.48 -4.44 15.70
N ALA A 339 16.95 -5.70 15.68
CA ALA A 339 16.46 -6.72 14.76
C ALA A 339 14.96 -7.03 14.93
N ASN A 340 14.36 -6.68 16.07
CA ASN A 340 12.96 -6.95 16.39
C ASN A 340 12.04 -5.74 16.14
N ARG A 341 12.53 -4.66 15.52
CA ARG A 341 11.77 -3.41 15.34
C ARG A 341 10.54 -3.51 14.43
N GLY A 342 10.46 -4.53 13.57
CA GLY A 342 9.36 -4.66 12.61
C GLY A 342 9.23 -3.45 11.66
N MET A 343 7.99 -3.10 11.32
CA MET A 343 7.63 -1.88 10.60
C MET A 343 7.36 -0.67 11.52
N GLY A 344 7.34 -0.84 12.85
CA GLY A 344 6.98 0.26 13.76
C GLY A 344 5.55 0.74 13.55
N ASP A 345 5.37 1.97 13.06
CA ASP A 345 4.05 2.55 12.72
C ASP A 345 3.87 2.75 11.20
N TRP A 346 4.50 1.91 10.38
CA TRP A 346 4.44 1.99 8.92
C TRP A 346 3.47 0.99 8.29
N GLY A 347 2.38 1.54 7.74
CA GLY A 347 1.44 0.83 6.87
C GLY A 347 0.20 0.34 7.62
N LEU A 348 -0.83 -0.05 6.86
CA LEU A 348 -2.12 -0.45 7.42
C LEU A 348 -1.99 -1.60 8.41
N MET A 349 -1.21 -2.63 8.05
CA MET A 349 -1.04 -3.78 8.93
C MET A 349 -0.18 -3.45 10.15
N SER A 350 0.42 -2.28 10.27
CA SER A 350 1.25 -1.89 11.41
C SER A 350 0.57 -0.76 12.18
N GLN A 351 -0.10 -1.11 13.28
CA GLN A 351 -0.81 -0.17 14.16
C GLN A 351 -1.88 0.66 13.41
N ASN A 352 -2.38 0.14 12.28
CA ASN A 352 -3.41 0.79 11.46
C ASN A 352 -3.06 2.23 11.06
N ASN A 353 -1.77 2.48 10.81
CA ASN A 353 -1.28 3.81 10.53
C ASN A 353 -0.88 3.95 9.05
N GLY A 354 -1.89 4.27 8.24
CA GLY A 354 -1.76 4.56 6.81
C GLY A 354 -2.21 3.42 5.91
N ASP A 355 -1.76 3.46 4.67
CA ASP A 355 -2.18 2.51 3.62
C ASP A 355 -1.42 1.17 3.66
N LEU A 356 -1.94 0.14 3.00
CA LEU A 356 -1.18 -1.09 2.74
C LEU A 356 0.14 -0.74 2.05
N LEU A 357 1.21 -1.44 2.45
CA LEU A 357 2.52 -1.31 1.83
C LEU A 357 2.44 -1.69 0.35
N ALA A 358 3.27 -1.09 -0.51
CA ALA A 358 3.30 -1.42 -1.93
C ALA A 358 3.54 -2.91 -2.18
N TRP A 359 4.39 -3.54 -1.36
CA TRP A 359 4.61 -4.98 -1.38
C TRP A 359 3.33 -5.79 -1.12
N GLN A 360 2.58 -5.44 -0.07
CA GLN A 360 1.33 -6.11 0.29
C GLN A 360 0.29 -5.96 -0.81
N LYS A 361 0.13 -4.75 -1.35
CA LYS A 361 -0.76 -4.49 -2.48
C LYS A 361 -0.41 -5.33 -3.71
N TRP A 362 0.88 -5.60 -3.94
CA TRP A 362 1.32 -6.38 -5.09
C TRP A 362 0.93 -7.85 -5.01
N PHE A 363 1.29 -8.56 -3.93
CA PHE A 363 0.94 -9.99 -3.86
C PHE A 363 -0.57 -10.21 -3.65
N LEU A 364 -1.28 -9.26 -3.03
CA LEU A 364 -2.75 -9.27 -2.98
C LEU A 364 -3.40 -8.99 -4.35
N GLY A 365 -2.64 -8.53 -5.34
CA GLY A 365 -3.08 -8.30 -6.73
C GLY A 365 -3.61 -6.90 -7.02
N PHE A 366 -3.60 -5.98 -6.05
CA PHE A 366 -3.98 -4.57 -6.25
C PHE A 366 -2.98 -3.82 -7.13
N LEU A 367 -1.68 -4.14 -7.04
CA LEU A 367 -0.66 -3.67 -7.98
C LEU A 367 -0.33 -4.74 -9.01
N GLN A 368 0.02 -4.31 -10.21
CA GLN A 368 0.39 -5.21 -11.32
C GLN A 368 1.91 -5.34 -11.43
N ASP A 369 2.37 -6.45 -12.02
CA ASP A 369 3.79 -6.71 -12.29
C ASP A 369 4.48 -5.58 -13.06
N SER A 370 3.76 -4.91 -13.97
CA SER A 370 4.25 -3.75 -14.74
C SER A 370 4.57 -2.51 -13.89
N GLN A 371 4.09 -2.47 -12.65
CA GLN A 371 4.34 -1.38 -11.70
C GLN A 371 5.54 -1.66 -10.79
N VAL A 372 6.20 -2.82 -10.96
CA VAL A 372 7.35 -3.24 -10.16
C VAL A 372 8.63 -3.08 -10.95
N ARG A 373 9.60 -2.40 -10.36
CA ARG A 373 10.93 -2.28 -10.93
C ARG A 373 11.85 -3.30 -10.28
N CYS A 374 11.94 -4.48 -10.89
CA CYS A 374 12.77 -5.57 -10.38
C CYS A 374 14.25 -5.35 -10.72
N VAL A 375 15.09 -5.28 -9.70
CA VAL A 375 16.53 -4.99 -9.82
C VAL A 375 17.28 -6.12 -9.15
N THR A 376 17.95 -6.97 -9.94
CA THR A 376 18.90 -7.96 -9.39
C THR A 376 20.27 -7.30 -9.26
N GLY A 377 20.98 -7.52 -8.14
CA GLY A 377 22.29 -6.92 -7.87
C GLY A 377 23.25 -7.09 -9.06
N GLY A 378 23.49 -6.00 -9.78
CA GLY A 378 24.42 -5.93 -10.90
C GLY A 378 25.54 -4.93 -10.60
N ASN A 379 26.60 -4.95 -11.40
CA ASN A 379 27.77 -4.09 -11.17
C ASN A 379 27.55 -2.60 -11.52
N ALA A 380 26.38 -2.24 -12.05
CA ALA A 380 26.07 -0.90 -12.54
C ALA A 380 24.96 -0.25 -11.72
N ALA A 381 25.04 1.08 -11.59
CA ALA A 381 24.00 1.88 -10.96
C ALA A 381 22.76 2.00 -11.87
N THR A 382 21.57 1.93 -11.30
CA THR A 382 20.28 2.13 -11.99
C THR A 382 19.44 3.19 -11.28
N GLN A 383 18.57 3.88 -12.03
CA GLN A 383 17.68 4.94 -11.57
C GLN A 383 16.21 4.65 -11.90
N HIS A 384 15.33 4.89 -10.93
CA HIS A 384 13.96 4.39 -10.93
C HIS A 384 12.98 5.42 -10.40
N TRP A 385 12.06 5.89 -11.25
CA TRP A 385 10.96 6.75 -10.79
C TRP A 385 9.84 5.92 -10.19
N LEU A 386 9.47 6.25 -8.95
CA LEU A 386 8.38 5.66 -8.20
C LEU A 386 7.28 6.70 -7.97
N ALA A 387 6.09 6.44 -8.48
CA ALA A 387 4.89 7.17 -8.10
C ALA A 387 4.49 6.83 -6.64
N PRO A 388 3.83 7.73 -5.91
CA PRO A 388 3.39 7.45 -4.55
C PRO A 388 2.46 6.24 -4.47
N SER A 389 2.73 5.32 -3.54
CA SER A 389 2.05 4.00 -3.51
C SER A 389 0.54 4.10 -3.20
N SER A 390 0.09 5.19 -2.59
CA SER A 390 -1.33 5.49 -2.28
C SER A 390 -2.08 6.25 -3.39
N ILE A 391 -1.43 6.62 -4.50
CA ILE A 391 -2.11 7.25 -5.65
C ILE A 391 -2.42 6.18 -6.70
N LYS A 392 -3.68 6.12 -7.16
CA LYS A 392 -4.08 5.24 -8.26
C LYS A 392 -3.41 5.65 -9.58
N THR A 393 -2.65 4.76 -10.21
CA THR A 393 -1.88 5.05 -11.44
C THR A 393 -1.30 3.77 -12.04
N SER A 394 -1.01 3.75 -13.34
CA SER A 394 -0.30 2.64 -14.00
C SER A 394 1.23 2.77 -13.97
N LEU A 395 1.76 3.84 -13.35
CA LEU A 395 3.21 4.06 -13.22
C LEU A 395 3.83 3.08 -12.22
N SER A 396 5.16 2.91 -12.32
CA SER A 396 5.93 2.15 -11.34
C SER A 396 5.74 2.70 -9.92
N LYS A 397 5.53 1.81 -8.94
CA LYS A 397 5.24 2.16 -7.54
C LYS A 397 6.30 1.70 -6.56
N MET A 398 7.11 0.71 -6.93
CA MET A 398 8.20 0.24 -6.09
C MET A 398 9.40 -0.27 -6.88
N VAL A 399 10.57 -0.21 -6.25
CA VAL A 399 11.73 -1.03 -6.59
C VAL A 399 11.70 -2.26 -5.69
N VAL A 400 11.99 -3.43 -6.25
CA VAL A 400 12.19 -4.67 -5.47
C VAL A 400 13.54 -5.25 -5.85
N ILE A 401 14.32 -5.65 -4.84
CA ILE A 401 15.65 -6.23 -4.98
C ILE A 401 15.63 -7.58 -4.27
N PRO A 402 15.78 -8.72 -4.97
CA PRO A 402 15.80 -10.02 -4.33
C PRO A 402 17.14 -10.28 -3.64
N LEU A 403 17.06 -10.78 -2.40
CA LEU A 403 18.21 -11.22 -1.59
C LEU A 403 18.30 -12.75 -1.54
N SER A 404 17.14 -13.41 -1.53
CA SER A 404 17.00 -14.87 -1.64
C SER A 404 15.65 -15.21 -2.27
N GLN A 405 15.29 -16.51 -2.32
CA GLN A 405 13.98 -16.93 -2.78
C GLN A 405 12.82 -16.38 -1.93
N SER A 406 13.04 -16.14 -0.63
CA SER A 406 12.03 -15.65 0.32
C SER A 406 12.27 -14.23 0.80
N LYS A 407 13.45 -13.65 0.57
CA LYS A 407 13.83 -12.35 1.14
C LYS A 407 14.09 -11.29 0.07
N VAL A 408 13.55 -10.09 0.27
CA VAL A 408 13.69 -8.94 -0.65
C VAL A 408 13.93 -7.64 0.11
N ILE A 409 14.52 -6.65 -0.57
CA ILE A 409 14.45 -5.23 -0.20
C ILE A 409 13.38 -4.58 -1.07
N VAL A 410 12.55 -3.73 -0.48
CA VAL A 410 11.52 -2.95 -1.17
C VAL A 410 11.75 -1.47 -0.92
N VAL A 411 11.60 -0.67 -1.97
CA VAL A 411 11.58 0.80 -1.87
C VAL A 411 10.27 1.31 -2.46
N GLU A 412 9.53 2.11 -1.70
CA GLU A 412 8.30 2.76 -2.16
C GLU A 412 8.26 4.25 -1.83
N SER A 413 7.56 5.03 -2.65
CA SER A 413 7.39 6.48 -2.44
C SER A 413 6.18 6.74 -1.54
N ILE A 414 6.40 7.44 -0.42
CA ILE A 414 5.36 7.82 0.54
C ILE A 414 5.01 9.31 0.40
N ARG A 415 3.72 9.61 0.26
CA ARG A 415 3.16 10.97 0.34
C ARG A 415 1.92 10.96 1.24
N ALA A 416 1.57 12.12 1.81
CA ALA A 416 0.39 12.28 2.66
C ALA A 416 -0.90 12.36 1.82
N VAL A 417 -1.26 11.25 1.17
CA VAL A 417 -2.42 11.11 0.28
C VAL A 417 -3.06 9.73 0.43
N GLY A 418 -4.28 9.55 -0.09
CA GLY A 418 -5.04 8.31 0.12
C GLY A 418 -5.23 8.04 1.62
N LEU A 419 -5.16 6.78 2.06
CA LEU A 419 -5.30 6.45 3.47
C LEU A 419 -4.16 6.99 4.35
N SER A 420 -3.02 7.34 3.74
CA SER A 420 -1.86 7.96 4.40
C SER A 420 -1.97 9.48 4.54
N TYR A 421 -3.12 10.09 4.24
CA TYR A 421 -3.31 11.55 4.30
C TYR A 421 -2.98 12.19 5.66
N LYS A 422 -3.13 11.49 6.80
CA LYS A 422 -2.71 11.96 8.15
C LYS A 422 -1.20 11.89 8.41
N TYR A 423 -0.40 11.57 7.41
CA TYR A 423 1.04 11.55 7.59
C TYR A 423 1.59 12.97 7.69
N SER A 424 2.41 13.18 8.72
CA SER A 424 3.18 14.39 8.89
C SER A 424 4.24 14.51 7.78
N LYS A 425 4.76 15.73 7.57
CA LYS A 425 5.78 15.97 6.52
C LYS A 425 7.05 15.14 6.72
N VAL A 426 7.38 14.77 7.97
CA VAL A 426 8.57 13.98 8.27
C VAL A 426 8.46 12.53 7.75
N ARG A 427 7.25 12.03 7.49
CA ARG A 427 7.04 10.70 6.88
C ARG A 427 7.22 10.68 5.35
N THR A 428 7.26 11.84 4.70
CA THR A 428 7.29 11.89 3.23
C THR A 428 8.70 11.62 2.68
N GLY A 429 8.79 10.79 1.64
CA GLY A 429 10.05 10.39 1.03
C GLY A 429 9.99 8.93 0.59
N ALA A 430 11.16 8.35 0.31
CA ALA A 430 11.26 6.95 -0.10
C ALA A 430 11.43 6.03 1.12
N LEU A 431 10.42 5.22 1.43
CA LEU A 431 10.51 4.23 2.49
C LEU A 431 11.24 2.99 1.98
N VAL A 432 12.23 2.53 2.74
CA VAL A 432 12.97 1.29 2.45
C VAL A 432 12.71 0.29 3.57
N TYR A 433 12.40 -0.95 3.21
CA TYR A 433 12.21 -2.04 4.15
C TYR A 433 12.63 -3.37 3.54
N THR A 434 12.95 -4.34 4.37
CA THR A 434 13.09 -5.74 3.93
C THR A 434 11.82 -6.51 4.21
N VAL A 435 11.54 -7.50 3.36
CA VAL A 435 10.53 -8.52 3.60
C VAL A 435 11.23 -9.87 3.65
N ASP A 436 10.93 -10.66 4.67
CA ASP A 436 11.28 -12.08 4.74
C ASP A 436 9.98 -12.90 4.71
N ALA A 437 9.68 -13.46 3.55
CA ALA A 437 8.47 -14.23 3.32
C ALA A 437 8.46 -15.60 4.03
N SER A 438 9.59 -16.01 4.63
CA SER A 438 9.70 -17.25 5.39
C SER A 438 9.37 -17.06 6.88
N ASP A 439 9.41 -15.83 7.40
CA ASP A 439 9.04 -15.50 8.77
C ASP A 439 7.53 -15.28 8.88
N THR A 440 6.83 -16.29 9.41
CA THR A 440 5.38 -16.30 9.53
C THR A 440 4.89 -15.80 10.89
N SER A 441 5.77 -15.20 11.68
CA SER A 441 5.39 -14.69 13.00
C SER A 441 4.45 -13.48 12.84
N HIS A 442 3.43 -13.40 13.69
CA HIS A 442 2.37 -12.38 13.62
C HIS A 442 2.93 -10.95 13.47
N ASN A 443 3.91 -10.59 14.29
CA ASN A 443 4.45 -9.23 14.34
C ASN A 443 5.69 -8.98 13.46
N PHE A 444 6.19 -9.99 12.74
CA PHE A 444 7.49 -9.93 12.07
C PHE A 444 7.40 -10.32 10.57
N GLY A 445 8.54 -10.59 9.93
CA GLY A 445 8.67 -10.75 8.48
C GLY A 445 8.82 -9.45 7.67
N TYR A 446 8.69 -8.28 8.32
CA TYR A 446 8.93 -6.97 7.71
C TYR A 446 9.85 -6.15 8.59
N LEU A 447 10.76 -5.38 7.99
CA LEU A 447 11.73 -4.61 8.75
C LEU A 447 12.04 -3.26 8.09
N VAL A 448 11.64 -2.16 8.74
CA VAL A 448 11.93 -0.81 8.24
C VAL A 448 13.42 -0.48 8.37
N MET A 449 13.97 0.24 7.38
CA MET A 449 15.38 0.63 7.32
C MET A 449 15.54 2.15 7.41
N TYR A 450 16.60 2.60 8.10
CA TYR A 450 16.97 4.00 8.22
C TYR A 450 18.12 4.39 7.29
N PRO A 451 18.19 5.67 6.86
CA PRO A 451 19.38 6.21 6.21
C PRO A 451 20.62 6.13 7.11
N ASP A 452 21.78 5.95 6.50
CA ASP A 452 23.06 5.74 7.20
C ASP A 452 23.40 6.90 8.15
N ASN A 453 23.03 8.12 7.74
CA ASN A 453 23.30 9.38 8.46
C ASN A 453 22.23 9.74 9.50
N ARG A 454 21.24 8.88 9.75
CA ARG A 454 20.15 9.17 10.68
C ARG A 454 19.91 8.02 11.63
N ARG A 455 19.36 8.35 12.80
CA ARG A 455 18.88 7.40 13.80
C ARG A 455 17.42 7.71 14.08
N PRO A 456 16.62 6.72 14.51
CA PRO A 456 15.21 6.97 14.79
C PRO A 456 15.00 8.06 15.81
N SER A 457 14.13 9.02 15.50
CA SER A 457 13.73 10.02 16.46
C SER A 457 12.93 9.35 17.59
N ILE A 458 13.19 9.77 18.83
CA ILE A 458 12.31 9.44 19.95
C ILE A 458 11.04 10.30 19.79
N GLY A 459 9.91 9.66 19.56
CA GLY A 459 8.63 10.31 19.31
C GLY A 459 7.45 9.41 19.67
N SER A 460 6.24 9.96 19.56
CA SER A 460 5.00 9.21 19.83
C SER A 460 4.72 8.13 18.79
N LEU A 461 5.18 8.32 17.55
CA LEU A 461 5.13 7.31 16.50
C LEU A 461 6.52 6.67 16.30
N LYS A 462 6.56 5.35 16.38
CA LYS A 462 7.74 4.51 16.17
C LYS A 462 8.21 4.64 14.73
N MET A 463 9.45 5.10 14.62
CA MET A 463 10.20 5.10 13.37
C MET A 463 9.58 5.93 12.24
N GLU A 464 8.73 6.92 12.56
CA GLU A 464 7.95 7.66 11.56
C GLU A 464 8.82 8.44 10.56
N ASP A 465 10.07 8.73 10.90
CA ASP A 465 10.96 9.50 10.05
C ASP A 465 11.76 8.63 9.06
N ALA A 466 11.73 7.30 9.13
CA ALA A 466 12.61 6.37 8.38
C ALA A 466 12.80 6.63 6.88
N SER A 467 11.81 7.19 6.18
CA SER A 467 11.88 7.48 4.75
C SER A 467 13.08 8.37 4.35
N LEU A 468 13.78 7.97 3.28
CA LEU A 468 14.89 8.69 2.67
C LEU A 468 14.41 10.03 2.08
N LYS A 469 15.05 11.11 2.52
CA LYS A 469 14.92 12.46 1.94
C LYS A 469 15.84 12.62 0.75
N LEU A 470 15.68 13.71 0.00
CA LEU A 470 16.57 14.05 -1.11
C LEU A 470 18.05 14.04 -0.67
N GLY A 471 18.86 13.26 -1.39
CA GLY A 471 20.30 13.12 -1.17
C GLY A 471 20.68 12.12 -0.08
N GLU A 472 19.73 11.62 0.71
CA GLU A 472 20.01 10.59 1.71
C GLU A 472 20.10 9.20 1.08
N SER A 473 20.86 8.33 1.73
CA SER A 473 21.04 6.94 1.34
C SER A 473 21.10 6.01 2.55
N LEU A 474 20.88 4.72 2.29
CA LEU A 474 21.25 3.64 3.20
C LEU A 474 22.07 2.57 2.48
N THR A 475 22.84 1.82 3.26
CA THR A 475 23.60 0.67 2.79
C THR A 475 23.07 -0.62 3.42
N ILE A 476 22.68 -1.59 2.60
CA ILE A 476 22.13 -2.87 3.05
C ILE A 476 22.56 -3.99 2.10
N GLU A 477 23.06 -5.11 2.63
CA GLU A 477 23.46 -6.30 1.85
C GLU A 477 24.39 -5.96 0.66
N GLY A 478 25.35 -5.06 0.86
CA GLY A 478 26.30 -4.64 -0.19
C GLY A 478 25.72 -3.71 -1.26
N LEU A 479 24.52 -3.18 -1.06
CA LEU A 479 23.86 -2.23 -1.97
C LEU A 479 23.65 -0.88 -1.30
N LYS A 480 23.90 0.19 -2.05
CA LYS A 480 23.56 1.57 -1.67
C LYS A 480 22.29 2.00 -2.40
N ILE A 481 21.31 2.47 -1.63
CA ILE A 481 20.03 2.96 -2.13
C ILE A 481 19.94 4.45 -1.78
N THR A 482 19.78 5.32 -2.79
CA THR A 482 19.78 6.79 -2.63
C THR A 482 18.53 7.40 -3.24
N ASN A 483 17.89 8.35 -2.54
CA ASN A 483 16.84 9.19 -3.13
C ASN A 483 17.50 10.39 -3.84
N VAL A 484 17.54 10.37 -5.18
CA VAL A 484 18.29 11.36 -5.98
C VAL A 484 17.42 12.49 -6.51
N GLU A 485 16.10 12.34 -6.47
CA GLU A 485 15.15 13.37 -6.83
C GLU A 485 13.81 13.10 -6.15
N TRP A 486 13.15 14.13 -5.64
CA TRP A 486 11.83 14.01 -5.04
C TRP A 486 10.89 15.15 -5.43
N GLY A 487 9.59 14.86 -5.41
CA GLY A 487 8.54 15.85 -5.64
C GLY A 487 7.16 15.33 -5.25
N ASP A 488 6.11 16.12 -5.57
CA ASP A 488 4.72 15.66 -5.48
C ASP A 488 4.49 14.42 -6.37
N PHE A 489 5.31 14.23 -7.42
CA PHE A 489 5.28 13.08 -8.34
C PHE A 489 5.86 11.79 -7.76
N GLY A 490 6.36 11.83 -6.52
CA GLY A 490 7.07 10.73 -5.87
C GLY A 490 8.59 10.92 -5.89
N ASP A 491 9.33 9.82 -5.94
CA ASP A 491 10.77 9.78 -5.72
C ASP A 491 11.49 9.09 -6.89
N VAL A 492 12.75 9.49 -7.14
CA VAL A 492 13.67 8.78 -8.04
C VAL A 492 14.74 8.12 -7.20
N ILE A 493 14.80 6.80 -7.28
CA ILE A 493 15.68 5.96 -6.49
C ILE A 493 16.84 5.51 -7.35
N ARG A 494 18.06 5.74 -6.87
CA ARG A 494 19.28 5.15 -7.42
C ARG A 494 19.67 3.93 -6.59
N VAL A 495 19.89 2.81 -7.25
CA VAL A 495 20.41 1.58 -6.65
C VAL A 495 21.78 1.30 -7.26
N GLU A 496 22.79 1.05 -6.44
CA GLU A 496 24.15 0.76 -6.89
C GLU A 496 24.90 -0.14 -5.90
N PRO A 497 25.95 -0.87 -6.33
CA PRO A 497 26.84 -1.55 -5.40
C PRO A 497 27.44 -0.58 -4.37
N ALA A 498 27.46 -0.98 -3.10
CA ALA A 498 28.26 -0.30 -2.09
C ALA A 498 29.74 -0.45 -2.44
N LYS A 499 30.49 0.64 -2.35
CA LYS A 499 31.93 0.67 -2.64
C LYS A 499 32.77 0.34 -1.42
#